data_AF-A0A966VAX8-F1
#
_entry.id   AF-A0A966VAX8-F1
#
_cell.length_a   1.000
_cell.length_b   1.000
_cell.length_c   1.000
_cell.angle_alpha   90.00
_cell.angle_beta   90.00
_cell.angle_gamma   90.00
#
_symmetry.space_group_name_H-M   'P 1'
#
loop_
_entity.id
_entity.type
_entity.pdbx_description
1 polymer ?
#
loop_
_entity_poly.entity_id
_entity_poly.type
_entity_poly.pdbx_seq_one_letter_code
_entity_poly.pdbx_strand_id
1 'polypeptide(L)' 'MEAILKFNLDEPEDITSFARATKGQDYFLALWDIGEQLRSWDKHGHSFKDADDALSQIREDFYRVMNHFNINLDQA' A
#
# COMPACT_ATOMS: atom_id res chain seq x y z
N MET A 1 -36.78 4.27 -12.22
CA MET A 1 -36.71 3.11 -11.30
C MET A 1 -35.35 3.15 -10.64
N GLU A 2 -35.30 2.87 -9.35
CA GLU A 2 -34.08 2.85 -8.54
C GLU A 2 -34.03 1.50 -7.83
N ALA A 3 -32.83 0.93 -7.73
CA ALA A 3 -32.56 -0.27 -6.96
C ALA A 3 -31.28 -0.04 -6.16
N ILE A 4 -31.32 -0.36 -4.86
CA ILE A 4 -30.19 -0.24 -3.95
C ILE A 4 -29.80 -1.63 -3.48
N LEU A 5 -28.53 -2.00 -3.70
CA LEU A 5 -27.98 -3.27 -3.21
C LEU A 5 -27.39 -3.05 -1.81
N LYS A 6 -27.89 -3.78 -0.81
CA LYS A 6 -27.40 -3.71 0.57
C LYS A 6 -26.70 -5.03 0.91
N PHE A 7 -25.42 -4.94 1.25
CA PHE A 7 -24.65 -6.08 1.72
C PHE A 7 -24.92 -6.31 3.21
N ASN A 8 -25.06 -7.58 3.59
CA ASN A 8 -25.21 -7.99 4.97
C ASN A 8 -23.82 -8.36 5.50
N LEU A 9 -23.24 -7.50 6.33
CA LEU A 9 -21.89 -7.67 6.91
C LEU A 9 -22.03 -8.02 8.40
N ASP A 10 -22.78 -9.07 8.70
CA ASP A 10 -23.16 -9.44 10.07
C ASP A 10 -21.97 -10.01 10.86
N GLU A 11 -21.03 -10.62 10.17
CA GLU A 11 -19.82 -11.15 10.77
C GLU A 11 -18.69 -10.10 10.77
N PRO A 12 -17.92 -9.97 11.86
CA PRO A 12 -16.77 -9.05 11.92
C PRO A 12 -15.74 -9.24 10.79
N GLU A 13 -15.60 -10.47 10.31
CA GLU A 13 -14.74 -10.83 9.17
C GLU A 13 -15.24 -10.24 7.84
N ASP A 14 -16.55 -10.09 7.66
CA ASP A 14 -17.13 -9.49 6.45
C ASP A 14 -16.87 -7.99 6.42
N ILE A 15 -16.98 -7.31 7.57
CA ILE A 15 -16.69 -5.87 7.71
C ILE A 15 -15.22 -5.61 7.38
N THR A 16 -14.31 -6.39 7.95
CA THR A 16 -12.86 -6.24 7.70
C THR A 16 -12.49 -6.59 6.27
N SER A 17 -13.06 -7.65 5.69
CA SER A 17 -12.84 -8.03 4.30
C SER A 17 -13.34 -6.96 3.32
N PHE A 18 -14.53 -6.41 3.57
CA PHE A 18 -15.07 -5.31 2.76
C PHE A 18 -14.23 -4.04 2.89
N ALA A 19 -13.82 -3.68 4.10
CA ALA A 19 -12.92 -2.54 4.31
C ALA A 19 -11.59 -2.71 3.55
N ARG A 20 -11.00 -3.92 3.56
CA ARG A 20 -9.79 -4.22 2.76
C ARG A 20 -10.05 -4.14 1.26
N ALA A 21 -11.18 -4.69 0.79
CA ALA A 21 -11.54 -4.68 -0.63
C ALA A 21 -11.75 -3.26 -1.17
N THR A 22 -12.38 -2.37 -0.40
CA THR A 22 -12.57 -0.96 -0.79
C THR A 22 -11.25 -0.19 -0.88
N LYS A 23 -10.19 -0.68 -0.24
CA LYS A 23 -8.83 -0.13 -0.30
C LYS A 23 -7.99 -0.67 -1.46
N GLY A 24 -8.54 -1.54 -2.31
CA GLY A 24 -7.80 -2.19 -3.39
C GLY A 24 -7.09 -1.22 -4.34
N GLN A 25 -7.72 -0.09 -4.67
CA GLN A 25 -7.09 0.94 -5.51
C GLN A 25 -5.90 1.60 -4.81
N ASP A 26 -6.04 1.92 -3.52
CA ASP A 26 -4.96 2.51 -2.71
C ASP A 26 -3.75 1.57 -2.66
N TYR A 27 -3.99 0.26 -2.45
CA TYR A 27 -2.94 -0.76 -2.51
C TYR A 27 -2.26 -0.84 -3.88
N PHE A 28 -3.03 -0.79 -4.97
CA PHE A 28 -2.47 -0.83 -6.32
C PHE A 28 -1.55 0.36 -6.59
N LEU A 29 -1.98 1.57 -6.24
CA LEU A 29 -1.18 2.79 -6.41
C LEU A 29 0.07 2.78 -5.53
N ALA A 30 -0.05 2.31 -4.29
CA ALA A 30 1.10 2.16 -3.39
C ALA A 30 2.16 1.21 -3.96
N LEU A 31 1.75 0.06 -4.49
CA LEU A 31 2.67 -0.90 -5.12
C LEU A 31 3.30 -0.33 -6.39
N TRP A 32 2.52 0.41 -7.18
CA TRP A 32 3.03 1.10 -8.37
C TRP A 32 4.13 2.11 -8.02
N ASP A 33 3.88 2.98 -7.03
CA ASP A 33 4.83 4.02 -6.62
C ASP A 33 6.13 3.43 -6.07
N ILE A 34 6.04 2.37 -5.25
CA ILE A 34 7.23 1.64 -4.77
C ILE A 34 8.01 1.06 -5.95
N GLY A 35 7.31 0.44 -6.91
CA GLY A 35 7.93 -0.13 -8.10
C GLY A 35 8.66 0.92 -8.96
N GLU A 36 8.03 2.07 -9.18
CA GLU A 36 8.63 3.18 -9.91
C GLU A 36 9.85 3.76 -9.18
N GLN A 37 9.81 3.86 -7.85
CA GLN A 37 10.95 4.33 -7.07
C GLN A 37 12.14 3.37 -7.16
N LEU A 38 11.91 2.06 -7.02
CA LEU A 38 12.95 1.04 -7.18
C LEU A 38 13.57 1.09 -8.58
N ARG A 39 12.72 1.22 -9.61
CA ARG A 39 13.17 1.37 -11.00
C ARG A 39 13.97 2.66 -11.21
N SER A 40 13.58 3.75 -10.56
CA SER A 40 14.29 5.02 -10.62
C SER A 40 15.69 4.90 -10.05
N TRP A 41 15.84 4.26 -8.88
CA TRP A 41 17.16 3.98 -8.29
C TRP A 41 18.05 3.10 -9.17
N ASP A 42 17.48 2.10 -9.84
CA ASP A 42 18.22 1.25 -10.78
C ASP A 42 18.67 2.03 -12.04
N LYS A 43 17.78 2.85 -12.61
CA LYS A 43 18.03 3.57 -13.86
C LYS A 43 18.91 4.80 -13.71
N HIS A 44 18.71 5.56 -12.62
CA HIS A 44 19.33 6.87 -12.41
C HIS A 44 20.41 6.84 -11.33
N GLY A 45 20.62 5.68 -10.69
CA GLY A 45 21.52 5.52 -9.56
C GLY A 45 20.85 5.90 -8.23
N HIS A 46 21.49 5.48 -7.15
CA HIS A 46 21.07 5.75 -5.78
C HIS A 46 22.27 6.19 -4.92
N SER A 47 21.99 6.86 -3.81
CA SER A 47 23.01 7.32 -2.86
C SER A 47 23.26 6.37 -1.70
N PHE A 48 22.79 5.11 -1.79
CA PHE A 48 23.00 4.10 -0.75
C PHE A 48 24.49 3.83 -0.55
N LYS A 49 24.93 3.77 0.71
CA LYS A 49 26.34 3.56 1.09
C LYS A 49 26.75 2.10 1.07
N ASP A 50 25.84 1.23 1.52
CA ASP A 50 26.01 -0.22 1.60
C ASP A 50 24.63 -0.92 1.57
N ALA A 51 24.62 -2.23 1.75
CA ALA A 51 23.40 -3.03 1.70
C ALA A 51 22.43 -2.74 2.86
N ASP A 52 22.95 -2.42 4.06
CA ASP A 52 22.12 -2.13 5.23
C ASP A 52 21.46 -0.75 5.10
N ASP A 53 22.19 0.23 4.55
CA ASP A 53 21.68 1.55 4.19
C ASP A 53 20.59 1.44 3.10
N ALA A 54 20.81 0.60 2.08
CA ALA A 54 19.81 0.34 1.05
C ALA A 54 18.52 -0.27 1.63
N LEU A 55 18.63 -1.27 2.50
CA LEU A 55 17.48 -1.88 3.18
C LEU A 55 16.72 -0.85 4.04
N SER A 56 17.46 -0.02 4.77
CA SER A 56 16.87 1.05 5.60
C SER A 56 16.11 2.05 4.74
N GLN A 57 16.70 2.50 3.62
CA GLN A 57 16.09 3.50 2.76
C GLN A 57 14.88 2.96 1.99
N ILE A 58 14.92 1.70 1.55
CA ILE A 58 13.76 1.02 0.94
C ILE A 58 12.63 0.91 1.96
N ARG A 59 12.94 0.55 3.21
CA ARG A 59 11.94 0.44 4.28
C ARG A 59 11.30 1.80 4.60
N GLU A 60 12.09 2.86 4.68
CA GLU A 60 11.57 4.22 4.87
C GLU A 60 10.65 4.63 3.73
N ASP A 61 11.04 4.35 2.49
CA ASP A 61 10.23 4.68 1.32
C ASP A 61 8.91 3.90 1.28
N PHE A 62 8.97 2.61 1.63
CA PHE A 62 7.79 1.77 1.80
C PHE A 62 6.80 2.40 2.78
N TYR A 63 7.22 2.73 4.01
CA TYR A 63 6.31 3.33 5.00
C TYR A 63 5.83 4.73 4.59
N ARG A 64 6.66 5.51 3.90
CA ARG A 64 6.26 6.81 3.32
C ARG A 64 5.11 6.62 2.33
N VAL A 65 5.21 5.68 1.40
CA VAL A 65 4.17 5.39 0.40
C VAL A 65 2.90 4.84 1.07
N MET A 66 3.04 3.91 2.00
CA MET A 66 1.90 3.32 2.72
C MET A 66 1.12 4.39 3.49
N ASN A 67 1.82 5.31 4.17
CA ASN A 67 1.19 6.44 4.84
C ASN A 67 0.53 7.42 3.87
N HIS A 68 1.14 7.66 2.69
CA HIS A 68 0.56 8.52 1.66
C HIS A 68 -0.82 8.02 1.18
N PHE A 69 -0.96 6.71 1.01
CA PHE A 69 -2.21 6.06 0.61
C PHE A 69 -3.13 5.67 1.78
N ASN A 70 -2.80 6.09 3.01
CA ASN A 70 -3.53 5.76 4.23
C ASN A 70 -3.78 4.24 4.39
N ILE A 71 -2.72 3.47 4.15
CA ILE A 71 -2.72 2.02 4.31
C ILE A 71 -2.03 1.67 5.63
N ASN A 72 -2.77 1.05 6.54
CA ASN A 72 -2.25 0.59 7.82
C ASN A 72 -2.19 -0.94 7.83
N LEU A 73 -0.97 -1.49 7.90
CA LEU A 73 -0.76 -2.94 7.98
C LEU A 73 -0.85 -3.50 9.40
N ASP A 74 -0.78 -2.65 10.44
CA ASP A 74 -0.89 -3.04 11.85
C ASP A 74 -2.34 -3.16 12.33
N GLN A 75 -3.31 -2.72 11.52
CA GLN A 75 -4.74 -2.93 11.75
C GLN A 75 -5.23 -4.31 11.26
N ALA A 76 -4.35 -5.31 11.24
CA ALA A 76 -4.63 -6.66 10.77
C ALA A 76 -5.53 -7.46 11.70
#